data_AF-A0A7W5JV72-F1
#
_entry.id   AF-A0A7W5JV72-F1
#
_cell.length_a   1.000
_cell.length_b   1.000
_cell.length_c   1.000
_cell.angle_alpha   90.00
_cell.angle_beta   90.00
_cell.angle_gamma   90.00
#
_symmetry.space_group_name_H-M   'P 1'
#
loop_
_entity.id
_entity.type
_entity.pdbx_description
1 polymer ?
#
loop_
_entity_poly.entity_id
_entity_poly.type
_entity_poly.pdbx_seq_one_letter_code
_entity_poly.pdbx_strand_id
1 'polypeptide(L)'
;MVLVVVCALTSVVGHLLGYRLNLTTARVPAPTAASTPEQVVLTYVEAYDHRDWSTMAKIYPDRSIDRFRAIGTMSDVVVVESRAMDGTEDGNPARPGVSYYNVRVTLQLSGLEGSESAYTPGPNGWAYDLERAGPAEPWHITDQGNP
;
A
#
# COMPACT_ATOMS: atom_id res chain seq x y z
N MET A 1 15.20 -27.16 32.13
CA MET A 1 15.45 -27.58 30.73
C MET A 1 14.20 -27.51 29.84
N VAL A 2 12.99 -27.77 30.35
CA VAL A 2 11.73 -27.69 29.58
C VAL A 2 11.39 -26.26 29.10
N LEU A 3 11.66 -25.23 29.92
CA LEU A 3 11.35 -23.82 29.59
C LEU A 3 12.15 -23.28 28.39
N VAL A 4 13.42 -23.67 28.26
CA VAL A 4 14.32 -23.20 27.18
C VAL A 4 13.92 -23.80 25.83
N VAL A 5 13.46 -25.06 25.83
CA VAL A 5 13.01 -25.76 24.61
C VAL A 5 11.68 -25.16 24.11
N VAL A 6 10.76 -24.81 25.01
CA VAL A 6 9.48 -24.18 24.64
C VAL A 6 9.68 -22.78 24.05
N CYS A 7 10.54 -21.94 24.64
CA CYS A 7 10.84 -20.61 24.09
C CYS A 7 11.55 -20.70 22.71
N ALA A 8 12.48 -21.63 22.54
CA ALA A 8 13.16 -21.80 21.25
C ALA A 8 12.18 -22.27 20.15
N LEU A 9 11.28 -23.20 20.46
CA LEU A 9 10.27 -23.67 19.51
C LEU A 9 9.26 -22.59 19.14
N THR A 10 8.76 -21.79 20.09
CA THR A 10 7.83 -20.69 19.78
C THR A 10 8.50 -19.59 18.97
N SER A 11 9.76 -19.25 19.26
CA SER A 11 10.52 -18.30 18.44
C SER A 11 10.75 -18.80 17.02
N VAL A 12 11.14 -20.07 16.83
CA VAL A 12 11.36 -20.64 15.49
C VAL A 12 10.05 -20.73 14.71
N VAL A 13 8.96 -21.19 15.32
CA VAL A 13 7.64 -21.26 14.68
C VAL A 13 7.14 -19.85 14.34
N GLY A 14 7.27 -18.89 15.26
CA GLY A 14 6.91 -17.49 15.00
C GLY A 14 7.74 -16.87 13.87
N HIS A 15 9.04 -17.17 13.81
CA HIS A 15 9.92 -16.67 12.76
C HIS A 15 9.61 -17.30 11.39
N LEU A 16 9.34 -18.61 11.34
CA LEU A 16 8.95 -19.31 10.12
C LEU A 16 7.57 -18.86 9.62
N LEU A 17 6.63 -18.63 10.53
CA LEU A 17 5.30 -18.14 10.20
C LEU A 17 5.39 -16.69 9.69
N GLY A 18 6.10 -15.81 10.39
CA GLY A 18 6.34 -14.43 9.96
C GLY A 18 7.10 -14.33 8.63
N TYR A 19 8.06 -15.25 8.39
CA TYR A 19 8.77 -15.35 7.12
C TYR A 19 7.84 -15.77 5.98
N ARG A 20 7.07 -16.86 6.15
CA ARG A 20 6.11 -17.32 5.14
C ARG A 20 5.04 -16.28 4.85
N LEU A 21 4.58 -15.57 5.87
CA LEU A 21 3.59 -14.50 5.75
C LEU A 21 4.14 -13.23 5.09
N ASN A 22 5.45 -13.13 4.83
CA ASN A 22 6.08 -12.00 4.13
C ASN A 22 6.70 -12.37 2.78
N LEU A 23 6.55 -13.63 2.33
CA LEU A 23 7.02 -14.04 1.01
C LEU A 23 6.15 -13.40 -0.09
N THR A 24 6.79 -12.82 -1.09
CA THR A 24 6.14 -12.39 -2.33
C THR A 24 5.43 -13.59 -2.97
N THR A 25 4.12 -13.48 -3.19
CA THR A 25 3.29 -14.56 -3.76
C THR A 25 3.14 -14.43 -5.27
N ALA A 26 3.21 -13.21 -5.81
CA ALA A 26 3.30 -12.93 -7.25
C ALA A 26 4.03 -11.60 -7.51
N ARG A 27 4.41 -11.37 -8.77
CA ARG A 27 4.94 -10.07 -9.22
C ARG A 27 3.90 -9.35 -10.06
N VAL A 28 3.65 -8.10 -9.73
CA VAL A 28 2.68 -7.26 -10.44
C VAL A 28 3.46 -6.34 -11.39
N PRO A 29 3.05 -6.18 -12.66
CA PRO A 29 3.69 -5.23 -13.56
C PRO A 29 3.64 -3.81 -13.00
N ALA A 30 4.77 -3.12 -12.99
CA ALA A 30 4.82 -1.73 -12.53
C ALA A 30 4.05 -0.81 -13.50
N PRO A 31 3.35 0.22 -12.99
CA PRO A 31 2.69 1.20 -13.84
C PRO A 31 3.67 1.96 -14.73
N THR A 32 3.16 2.47 -15.84
CA THR A 32 3.93 3.26 -16.82
C THR A 32 3.34 4.66 -16.95
N ALA A 33 3.97 5.52 -17.75
CA ALA A 33 3.43 6.84 -18.08
C ALA A 33 2.03 6.80 -18.72
N ALA A 34 1.66 5.68 -19.34
CA ALA A 34 0.34 5.48 -19.94
C ALA A 34 -0.74 5.04 -18.93
N SER A 35 -0.34 4.68 -17.70
CA SER A 35 -1.27 4.24 -16.66
C SER A 35 -2.08 5.41 -16.10
N THR A 36 -3.38 5.22 -15.92
CA THR A 36 -4.24 6.20 -15.24
C THR A 36 -3.99 6.19 -13.72
N PRO A 37 -4.33 7.26 -12.99
CA PRO A 37 -4.22 7.28 -11.52
C PRO A 37 -4.94 6.10 -10.85
N GLU A 38 -6.11 5.72 -11.34
CA GLU A 38 -6.89 4.60 -10.83
C GLU A 38 -6.16 3.27 -11.06
N GLN A 39 -5.59 3.07 -12.25
CA GLN A 39 -4.79 1.88 -12.53
C GLN A 39 -3.58 1.78 -11.61
N VAL A 40 -2.95 2.90 -11.26
CA VAL A 40 -1.82 2.94 -10.33
C VAL A 40 -2.25 2.52 -8.93
N VAL A 41 -3.39 2.99 -8.44
CA VAL A 41 -3.95 2.58 -7.14
C VAL A 41 -4.32 1.09 -7.13
N LEU A 42 -4.99 0.61 -8.17
CA LEU A 42 -5.33 -0.82 -8.29
C LEU A 42 -4.07 -1.68 -8.30
N THR A 43 -3.05 -1.27 -9.06
CA THR A 43 -1.74 -1.96 -9.11
C THR A 43 -1.05 -1.96 -7.75
N TYR A 44 -1.14 -0.87 -6.99
CA TYR A 44 -0.57 -0.78 -5.65
C TYR A 44 -1.26 -1.76 -4.68
N VAL A 45 -2.59 -1.80 -4.69
CA VAL A 45 -3.37 -2.73 -3.85
C VAL A 45 -3.06 -4.19 -4.22
N GLU A 46 -3.01 -4.51 -5.52
CA GLU A 46 -2.63 -5.84 -6.00
C GLU A 46 -1.20 -6.21 -5.58
N ALA A 47 -0.25 -5.28 -5.70
CA ALA A 47 1.12 -5.48 -5.25
C ALA A 47 1.21 -5.66 -3.71
N TYR A 48 0.37 -4.97 -2.95
CA TYR A 48 0.26 -5.14 -1.50
C TYR A 48 -0.21 -6.56 -1.15
N ASP A 49 -1.30 -7.02 -1.76
CA ASP A 49 -1.84 -8.37 -1.53
C ASP A 49 -0.81 -9.47 -1.87
N HIS A 50 -0.09 -9.27 -2.97
CA HIS A 50 0.96 -10.17 -3.42
C HIS A 50 2.30 -10.01 -2.70
N ARG A 51 2.42 -9.05 -1.76
CA ARG A 51 3.68 -8.75 -1.06
C ARG A 51 4.82 -8.44 -2.04
N ASP A 52 4.49 -7.81 -3.16
CA ASP A 52 5.45 -7.33 -4.16
C ASP A 52 5.99 -5.95 -3.73
N TRP A 53 6.83 -5.99 -2.70
CA TRP A 53 7.46 -4.80 -2.12
C TRP A 53 8.29 -4.02 -3.14
N SER A 54 8.78 -4.68 -4.19
CA SER A 54 9.57 -4.03 -5.23
C SER A 54 8.71 -3.14 -6.13
N THR A 55 7.51 -3.59 -6.46
CA THR A 55 6.55 -2.82 -7.26
C THR A 55 5.94 -1.72 -6.41
N MET A 56 5.59 -2.01 -5.15
CA MET A 56 5.16 -0.97 -4.22
C MET A 56 6.21 0.14 -4.03
N ALA A 57 7.50 -0.18 -3.93
CA ALA A 57 8.57 0.83 -3.81
C ALA A 57 8.70 1.75 -5.03
N LYS A 58 8.32 1.26 -6.22
CA LYS A 58 8.29 2.09 -7.43
C LYS A 58 7.07 3.02 -7.43
N ILE A 59 5.93 2.55 -6.91
CA ILE A 59 4.69 3.32 -6.89
C ILE A 59 4.68 4.33 -5.73
N TYR A 60 5.21 3.97 -4.57
CA TYR A 60 5.21 4.79 -3.34
C TYR A 60 6.64 4.93 -2.78
N PRO A 61 7.51 5.71 -3.45
CA PRO A 61 8.95 5.73 -3.17
C PRO A 61 9.34 6.41 -1.86
N ASP A 62 8.55 7.38 -1.39
CA ASP A 62 8.94 8.27 -0.28
C ASP A 62 8.57 7.75 1.12
N ARG A 63 8.05 6.52 1.22
CA ARG A 63 7.69 5.90 2.51
C ARG A 63 8.42 4.59 2.71
N SER A 64 8.90 4.39 3.94
CA SER A 64 9.41 3.07 4.34
C SER A 64 8.30 2.03 4.27
N ILE A 65 8.47 1.04 3.40
CA ILE A 65 7.57 -0.12 3.27
C ILE A 65 7.69 -1.04 4.48
N ASP A 66 8.71 -0.87 5.34
CA ASP A 66 8.84 -1.68 6.54
C ASP A 66 7.63 -1.52 7.48
N ARG A 67 6.93 -0.37 7.44
CA ARG A 67 5.65 -0.18 8.16
C ARG A 67 4.50 -1.04 7.60
N PHE A 68 4.57 -1.41 6.32
CA PHE A 68 3.57 -2.23 5.62
C PHE A 68 3.89 -3.73 5.67
N ARG A 69 5.04 -4.13 6.23
CA ARG A 69 5.33 -5.54 6.53
C ARG A 69 4.52 -6.07 7.71
N ALA A 70 3.59 -5.28 8.24
CA ALA A 70 2.53 -5.77 9.09
C ALA A 70 1.71 -6.80 8.30
N ILE A 71 1.56 -7.99 8.89
CA ILE A 71 0.91 -9.15 8.28
C ILE A 71 -0.55 -8.80 7.98
N GLY A 72 -0.84 -8.45 6.74
CA GLY A 72 -2.17 -8.14 6.25
C GLY A 72 -2.30 -8.24 4.73
N THR A 73 -3.54 -8.22 4.26
CA THR A 73 -3.90 -8.25 2.83
C THR A 73 -4.91 -7.15 2.52
N MET A 74 -4.87 -6.65 1.30
CA MET A 74 -5.88 -5.72 0.77
C MET A 74 -6.56 -6.38 -0.42
N SER A 75 -7.88 -6.53 -0.39
CA SER A 75 -8.65 -7.17 -1.46
C SER A 75 -9.92 -6.38 -1.79
N ASP A 76 -10.62 -6.83 -2.85
CA ASP A 76 -11.93 -6.33 -3.24
C ASP A 76 -11.98 -4.80 -3.43
N VAL A 77 -10.90 -4.24 -3.98
CA VAL A 77 -10.78 -2.81 -4.22
C VAL A 77 -11.75 -2.35 -5.31
N VAL A 78 -12.49 -1.29 -5.01
CA VAL A 78 -13.42 -0.63 -5.94
C VAL A 78 -13.18 0.86 -5.88
N VAL A 79 -12.95 1.49 -7.04
CA VAL A 79 -12.84 2.96 -7.14
C VAL A 79 -14.23 3.57 -6.97
N VAL A 80 -14.35 4.49 -6.01
CA VAL A 80 -15.60 5.20 -5.69
C VAL A 80 -15.59 6.60 -6.28
N GLU A 81 -14.45 7.27 -6.21
CA GLU A 81 -14.29 8.64 -6.70
C GLU A 81 -12.86 8.83 -7.18
N SER A 82 -12.68 9.63 -8.22
CA SER A 82 -11.37 10.06 -8.67
C SER A 82 -11.45 11.49 -9.18
N ARG A 83 -10.47 12.32 -8.82
CA ARG A 83 -10.48 13.75 -9.18
C ARG A 83 -9.07 14.31 -9.34
N ALA A 84 -8.92 15.24 -10.29
CA ALA A 84 -7.74 16.07 -10.37
C ALA A 84 -7.68 17.04 -9.18
N MET A 85 -6.47 17.31 -8.72
CA MET A 85 -6.17 18.23 -7.63
C MET A 85 -5.37 19.42 -8.16
N ASP A 86 -5.45 20.55 -7.46
CA ASP A 86 -4.67 21.74 -7.83
C ASP A 86 -3.26 21.75 -7.20
N GLY A 87 -2.98 20.80 -6.29
CA GLY A 87 -1.69 20.64 -5.64
C GLY A 87 -1.49 21.58 -4.46
N THR A 88 -2.55 22.27 -4.02
CA THR A 88 -2.54 23.16 -2.85
C THR A 88 -3.13 22.54 -1.59
N GLU A 89 -3.48 21.25 -1.68
CA GLU A 89 -3.93 20.45 -0.56
C GLU A 89 -2.91 20.50 0.59
N ASP A 90 -3.43 20.47 1.82
CA ASP A 90 -2.66 20.60 3.07
C ASP A 90 -1.86 21.91 3.23
N GLY A 91 -2.19 22.93 2.44
CA GLY A 91 -1.60 24.28 2.56
C GLY A 91 -0.20 24.40 1.94
N ASN A 92 0.24 23.41 1.18
CA ASN A 92 1.51 23.46 0.46
C ASN A 92 1.35 24.15 -0.89
N PRO A 93 2.37 24.87 -1.40
CA PRO A 93 2.30 25.41 -2.75
C PRO A 93 2.45 24.30 -3.80
N ALA A 94 1.59 24.31 -4.82
CA ALA A 94 1.70 23.41 -5.96
C ALA A 94 3.04 23.57 -6.68
N ARG A 95 3.67 22.44 -7.03
CA ARG A 95 4.97 22.44 -7.71
C ARG A 95 4.80 22.66 -9.22
N PRO A 96 5.53 23.61 -9.84
CA PRO A 96 5.45 23.83 -11.27
C PRO A 96 5.75 22.57 -12.08
N GLY A 97 4.88 22.25 -13.04
CA GLY A 97 5.03 21.07 -13.91
C GLY A 97 4.56 19.74 -13.30
N VAL A 98 4.16 19.73 -12.01
CA VAL A 98 3.63 18.53 -11.35
C VAL A 98 2.11 18.50 -11.47
N SER A 99 1.56 17.34 -11.82
CA SER A 99 0.12 17.06 -11.78
C SER A 99 -0.23 16.32 -10.50
N TYR A 100 -1.39 16.62 -9.93
CA TYR A 100 -1.88 16.01 -8.69
C TYR A 100 -3.25 15.36 -8.92
N TYR A 101 -3.52 14.25 -8.21
CA TYR A 101 -4.75 13.50 -8.35
C TYR A 101 -5.11 12.80 -7.03
N ASN A 102 -6.41 12.72 -6.72
CA ASN A 102 -6.90 11.94 -5.59
C ASN A 102 -7.78 10.81 -6.12
N VAL A 103 -7.58 9.61 -5.58
CA VAL A 103 -8.40 8.44 -5.88
C VAL A 103 -8.91 7.87 -4.56
N ARG A 104 -10.24 7.80 -4.43
CA ARG A 104 -10.90 7.17 -3.29
C ARG A 104 -11.44 5.81 -3.69
N VAL A 105 -11.21 4.84 -2.82
CA VAL A 105 -11.64 3.47 -3.00
C VAL A 105 -12.35 2.96 -1.76
N THR A 106 -13.13 1.91 -1.94
CA THR A 106 -13.44 0.96 -0.87
C THR A 106 -12.58 -0.28 -1.07
N LEU A 107 -12.00 -0.80 0.01
CA LEU A 107 -11.25 -2.06 -0.01
C LEU A 107 -11.50 -2.86 1.27
N GLN A 108 -11.23 -4.15 1.22
CA GLN A 108 -11.13 -5.00 2.40
C GLN A 108 -9.69 -5.04 2.86
N LEU A 109 -9.43 -4.56 4.07
CA LEU A 109 -8.14 -4.71 4.74
C LEU A 109 -8.29 -5.80 5.80
N SER A 110 -7.48 -6.84 5.70
CA SER A 110 -7.37 -7.88 6.72
C SER A 110 -5.97 -7.88 7.32
N GLY A 111 -5.84 -8.08 8.63
CA GLY A 111 -4.56 -8.11 9.33
C GLY A 111 -4.62 -8.97 10.59
N LEU A 112 -3.47 -9.28 11.20
CA LEU A 112 -3.44 -9.98 12.49
C LEU A 112 -4.03 -9.10 13.61
N GLU A 113 -5.05 -9.62 14.29
CA GLU A 113 -5.60 -9.05 15.53
C GLU A 113 -4.48 -8.90 16.58
N GLY A 114 -4.41 -7.72 17.23
CA GLY A 114 -3.44 -7.41 18.29
C GLY A 114 -2.24 -6.55 17.88
N SER A 115 -2.13 -6.15 16.62
CA SER A 115 -1.29 -5.01 16.23
C SER A 115 -2.08 -3.70 16.35
N GLU A 116 -1.43 -2.54 16.52
CA GLU A 116 -2.09 -1.22 16.41
C GLU A 116 -2.73 -0.99 15.03
N SER A 117 -2.52 -1.92 14.09
CA SER A 117 -3.13 -2.03 12.77
C SER A 117 -4.29 -3.04 12.71
N ALA A 118 -4.86 -3.45 13.85
CA ALA A 118 -6.06 -4.28 13.91
C ALA A 118 -7.27 -3.45 13.43
N TYR A 119 -7.41 -3.32 12.11
CA TYR A 119 -8.56 -2.69 11.48
C TYR A 119 -9.77 -3.61 11.58
N THR A 120 -10.95 -3.02 11.81
CA THR A 120 -12.22 -3.75 11.75
C THR A 120 -12.39 -4.30 10.32
N PRO A 121 -12.50 -5.63 10.14
CA PRO A 121 -12.77 -6.21 8.83
C PRO A 121 -14.08 -5.66 8.26
N GLY A 122 -14.06 -5.20 7.00
CA GLY A 122 -15.20 -4.60 6.32
C GLY A 122 -14.79 -3.68 5.16
N PRO A 123 -15.74 -3.11 4.40
CA PRO A 123 -15.44 -2.10 3.40
C PRO A 123 -14.89 -0.86 4.12
N ASN A 124 -13.59 -0.61 3.96
CA ASN A 124 -12.91 0.56 4.48
C ASN A 124 -12.77 1.57 3.35
N GLY A 125 -13.16 2.82 3.63
CA GLY A 125 -12.81 3.94 2.76
C GLY A 125 -11.30 4.13 2.78
N TRP A 126 -10.71 4.40 1.63
CA TRP A 126 -9.30 4.73 1.53
C TRP A 126 -9.09 5.78 0.46
N ALA A 127 -8.28 6.78 0.76
CA ALA A 127 -7.86 7.80 -0.19
C ALA A 127 -6.38 7.60 -0.53
N TYR A 128 -6.04 7.83 -1.79
CA TYR A 128 -4.69 7.84 -2.30
C TYR A 128 -4.47 9.17 -3.02
N ASP A 129 -3.46 9.89 -2.58
CA ASP A 129 -2.98 11.08 -3.26
C ASP A 129 -1.82 10.69 -4.16
N LEU A 130 -1.90 11.14 -5.40
CA LEU A 130 -0.93 10.83 -6.44
C LEU A 130 -0.36 12.12 -7.02
N GLU A 131 0.89 12.00 -7.44
CA GLU A 131 1.56 13.03 -8.21
C GLU A 131 2.28 12.47 -9.43
N ARG A 132 2.52 13.34 -10.40
CA ARG A 132 3.30 13.03 -11.59
C ARG A 132 4.10 14.25 -12.02
N ALA A 133 5.42 14.08 -12.15
CA ALA A 133 6.35 15.16 -12.50
C ALA A 133 6.30 15.61 -13.97
N GLY A 134 5.56 14.90 -14.82
CA GLY A 134 5.35 15.26 -16.23
C GLY A 134 4.66 14.14 -17.02
N PRO A 135 4.17 14.38 -18.24
CA PRO A 135 3.37 13.41 -19.00
C PRO A 135 4.13 12.14 -19.42
N ALA A 136 5.47 12.16 -19.40
CA ALA A 136 6.32 11.01 -19.71
C ALA A 136 6.70 10.18 -18.47
N GLU A 137 6.33 10.63 -17.27
CA GLU A 137 6.62 9.95 -16.01
C GLU A 137 5.37 9.18 -15.52
N PRO A 138 5.54 8.04 -14.84
CA PRO A 138 4.42 7.38 -14.18
C PRO A 138 3.89 8.23 -13.02
N TRP A 139 2.65 7.95 -12.59
CA TRP A 139 2.14 8.49 -11.33
C TRP A 139 2.75 7.74 -10.14
N HIS A 140 2.97 8.47 -9.06
CA HIS A 140 3.41 7.93 -7.78
C HIS A 140 2.42 8.31 -6.69
N ILE A 141 2.21 7.42 -5.73
CA ILE A 141 1.45 7.70 -4.52
C ILE A 141 2.36 8.50 -3.58
N THR A 142 1.83 9.59 -3.02
CA THR A 142 2.52 10.47 -2.06
C THR A 142 1.94 10.34 -0.67
N ASP A 143 0.63 10.13 -0.58
CA ASP A 143 -0.04 9.84 0.66
C ASP A 143 -1.18 8.84 0.50
N GLN A 144 -1.51 8.18 1.62
CA GLN A 144 -2.65 7.28 1.67
C GLN A 144 -3.21 7.20 3.09
N GLY A 145 -4.51 7.03 3.22
CA GLY A 145 -5.14 6.86 4.53
C GLY A 145 -6.64 6.63 4.46
N ASN A 146 -7.20 6.23 5.59
CA ASN A 146 -8.64 6.25 5.81
C ASN A 146 -9.08 7.72 5.98
N PRO A 147 -10.01 8.24 5.17
CA PRO A 147 -10.55 9.60 5.32
C PRO A 147 -11.35 9.81 6.60
#